data_AF-A0A1R1PI25-F1
#
_entry.id   AF-A0A1R1PI25-F1
#
_cell.length_a   1.000
_cell.length_b   1.000
_cell.length_c   1.000
_cell.angle_alpha   90.00
_cell.angle_beta   90.00
_cell.angle_gamma   90.00
#
_symmetry.space_group_name_H-M   'P 1'
#
loop_
_entity.id
_entity.type
_entity.pdbx_description
1 polymer ?
#
loop_
_entity_poly.entity_id
_entity_poly.type
_entity_poly.pdbx_seq_one_letter_code
_entity_poly.pdbx_strand_id
1 'polypeptide(L)'
;MPCQFLRIDFLDRTGNHKVASANAKREATYFDYKRYNRLTRQKKEMGSEEHVHDIIKLSKKKKKPVNGRYTGKGERGELPQACRFYGTIEVNKVKASVHVTAYGHGYGGQHVPHERMNFTHFIDEFSFGQLYPSLVNPLDETLMVADREMMSFTYQMNVVPTTYTGINGGKRDMIVTNQYAVNTYKSEIVDDSAHPGIYFNYDVEPIAVRVKEVRVPISKFIVRLCSVVGGAFVMIGFLSTLITRLMSHMGIFGDKYSSVRGVGSDGRGALGILDMSEATKADVMVPDQLFNEKSN
;
A
#
# COMPACT_ATOMS: atom_id res chain seq x y z
N MET A 1 -5.74 5.96 30.07
CA MET A 1 -5.12 6.53 31.29
C MET A 1 -4.94 8.04 31.15
N PRO A 2 -5.18 8.82 32.24
CA PRO A 2 -4.96 10.27 32.26
C PRO A 2 -3.51 10.69 32.01
N CYS A 3 -3.31 11.87 31.42
CA CYS A 3 -1.97 12.38 31.06
C CYS A 3 -1.02 12.55 32.25
N GLN A 4 -1.53 12.83 33.45
CA GLN A 4 -0.70 13.04 34.64
C GLN A 4 0.09 11.79 35.07
N PHE A 5 -0.36 10.61 34.65
CA PHE A 5 0.26 9.34 35.00
C PHE A 5 1.16 8.80 33.89
N LEU A 6 1.16 9.42 32.71
CA LEU A 6 1.87 8.94 31.54
C LEU A 6 3.00 9.86 31.12
N ARG A 7 4.08 9.24 30.69
CA ARG A 7 5.27 9.90 30.14
C ARG A 7 5.64 9.26 28.81
N ILE A 8 6.27 10.05 27.95
CA ILE A 8 6.87 9.59 26.69
C ILE A 8 8.36 9.91 26.69
N ASP A 9 9.18 8.89 26.46
CA ASP A 9 10.64 8.98 26.44
C ASP A 9 11.17 8.39 25.13
N PHE A 10 12.25 8.99 24.62
CA PHE A 10 12.90 8.58 23.39
C PHE A 10 14.34 8.14 23.70
N LEU A 11 14.68 6.92 23.29
CA LEU A 11 15.98 6.30 23.53
C LEU A 11 16.59 5.84 22.22
N ASP A 12 17.73 6.43 21.86
CA ASP A 12 18.54 6.02 20.72
C ASP A 12 19.69 5.11 21.18
N ARG A 13 20.13 4.16 20.34
CA ARG A 13 21.37 3.38 20.52
C ARG A 13 22.62 4.24 20.77
N THR A 14 22.62 5.50 20.36
CA THR A 14 23.70 6.46 20.70
C THR A 14 23.75 6.82 22.19
N GLY A 15 22.84 6.32 23.01
CA GLY A 15 22.74 6.64 24.44
C GLY A 15 22.07 7.99 24.71
N ASN A 16 21.60 8.68 23.66
CA ASN A 16 20.85 9.91 23.79
C ASN A 16 19.43 9.61 24.30
N HIS A 17 19.24 9.78 25.59
CA HIS A 17 17.92 9.80 26.21
C HIS A 17 17.35 11.22 26.10
N LYS A 18 16.33 11.41 25.26
CA LYS A 18 15.59 12.66 25.16
C LYS A 18 14.20 12.44 25.74
N VAL A 19 13.85 13.23 26.75
CA VAL A 19 12.46 13.30 27.19
C VAL A 19 11.66 13.91 26.04
N ALA A 20 10.83 13.11 25.39
CA ALA A 20 10.12 13.51 24.17
C ALA A 20 9.09 14.64 24.42
N SER A 21 8.91 15.07 25.67
CA SER A 21 8.00 16.13 26.09
C SER A 21 8.28 17.52 25.47
N ALA A 22 9.44 17.76 24.86
CA ALA A 22 9.72 19.05 24.20
C ALA A 22 9.05 19.16 22.81
N ASN A 23 8.92 18.05 22.07
CA ASN A 23 8.42 18.03 20.69
C ASN A 23 7.10 17.24 20.53
N ALA A 24 6.77 16.35 21.47
CA ALA A 24 5.48 15.69 21.55
C ALA A 24 4.54 16.46 22.50
N LYS A 25 3.41 16.91 21.99
CA LYS A 25 2.34 17.54 22.77
C LYS A 25 1.50 16.47 23.44
N ARG A 26 1.03 16.78 24.65
CA ARG A 26 0.13 15.96 25.46
C ARG A 26 -1.18 16.71 25.68
N GLU A 27 -2.29 16.06 25.37
CA GLU A 27 -3.63 16.64 25.53
C GLU A 27 -4.53 15.65 26.27
N ALA A 28 -5.21 16.11 27.32
CA ALA A 28 -6.17 15.29 28.04
C ALA A 28 -7.43 15.09 27.18
N THR A 29 -7.87 13.84 27.03
CA THR A 29 -8.97 13.47 26.13
C THR A 29 -9.82 12.34 26.71
N TYR A 30 -10.86 11.95 25.99
CA TYR A 30 -11.73 10.82 26.30
C TYR A 30 -11.45 9.65 25.35
N PHE A 31 -11.56 8.42 25.85
CA PHE A 31 -11.33 7.22 25.06
C PHE A 31 -12.65 6.71 24.46
N ASP A 32 -12.87 6.93 23.16
CA ASP A 32 -14.11 6.51 22.48
C ASP A 32 -13.98 5.09 21.89
N TYR A 33 -14.22 4.09 22.73
CA TYR A 33 -14.12 2.67 22.34
C TYR A 33 -15.03 2.29 21.15
N LYS A 34 -16.26 2.83 21.11
CA LYS A 34 -17.26 2.49 20.08
C LYS A 34 -16.84 2.97 18.70
N ARG A 35 -16.28 4.18 18.61
CA ARG A 35 -15.78 4.74 17.36
C ARG A 35 -14.59 3.95 16.84
N TYR A 36 -13.62 3.63 17.69
CA TYR A 36 -12.41 2.93 17.27
C TYR A 36 -12.70 1.51 16.80
N ASN A 37 -13.55 0.76 17.51
CA ASN A 37 -13.99 -0.56 17.06
C ASN A 37 -14.67 -0.54 15.69
N ARG A 38 -15.46 0.50 15.39
CA ARG A 38 -16.11 0.65 14.08
C ARG A 38 -15.07 0.83 12.96
N LEU A 39 -14.05 1.65 13.20
CA LEU A 39 -12.96 1.87 12.24
C LEU A 39 -12.15 0.60 12.00
N THR A 40 -11.78 -0.10 13.08
CA THR A 40 -11.04 -1.37 12.98
C THR A 40 -11.85 -2.44 12.23
N ARG A 41 -13.16 -2.54 12.48
CA ARG A 41 -14.05 -3.45 11.75
C ARG A 41 -14.12 -3.10 10.26
N GLN A 42 -14.28 -1.83 9.92
CA GLN A 42 -14.30 -1.36 8.54
C GLN A 42 -12.97 -1.66 7.82
N LYS A 43 -11.82 -1.48 8.50
CA LYS A 43 -10.50 -1.82 7.96
C LYS A 43 -10.35 -3.32 7.73
N LYS A 44 -10.87 -4.16 8.63
CA LYS A 44 -10.85 -5.63 8.50
C LYS A 44 -11.75 -6.14 7.37
N GLU A 45 -12.96 -5.60 7.23
CA GLU A 45 -13.89 -5.90 6.13
C GLU A 45 -13.34 -5.45 4.76
N MET A 46 -12.54 -4.38 4.74
CA MET A 46 -11.85 -3.90 3.54
C MET A 46 -10.58 -4.70 3.20
N GLY A 47 -10.00 -5.41 4.17
CA GLY A 47 -8.78 -6.21 4.01
C GLY A 47 -9.01 -7.68 3.69
N SER A 48 -10.25 -8.18 3.69
CA SER A 48 -10.54 -9.60 3.52
C SER A 48 -10.64 -10.08 2.06
N GLU A 49 -10.53 -9.18 1.08
CA GLU A 49 -10.34 -9.56 -0.32
C GLU A 49 -9.33 -8.61 -0.97
N GLU A 50 -8.13 -9.12 -1.30
CA GLU A 50 -7.13 -8.39 -2.08
C GLU A 50 -7.58 -8.22 -3.55
N HIS A 51 -8.62 -7.42 -3.78
CA HIS A 51 -8.87 -6.88 -5.10
C HIS A 51 -7.95 -5.69 -5.31
N VAL A 52 -6.91 -5.87 -6.15
CA VAL A 52 -5.97 -4.83 -6.61
C VAL A 52 -6.67 -3.50 -6.97
N HIS A 53 -7.93 -3.56 -7.38
CA HIS A 53 -8.78 -2.40 -7.69
C HIS A 53 -9.12 -1.51 -6.48
N ASP A 54 -9.21 -2.04 -5.27
CA ASP A 54 -9.54 -1.26 -4.07
C ASP A 54 -8.31 -0.55 -3.49
N ILE A 55 -7.12 -1.12 -3.62
CA ILE A 55 -5.85 -0.44 -3.33
C ILE A 55 -5.70 0.82 -4.20
N ILE A 56 -6.07 0.74 -5.49
CA ILE A 56 -6.04 1.89 -6.40
C ILE A 56 -7.09 2.94 -6.01
N LYS A 57 -8.30 2.53 -5.58
CA LYS A 57 -9.33 3.47 -5.09
C LYS A 57 -8.90 4.16 -3.80
N LEU A 58 -8.25 3.44 -2.88
CA LEU A 58 -7.75 3.98 -1.63
C LEU A 58 -6.56 4.92 -1.86
N SER A 59 -5.64 4.56 -2.75
CA SER A 59 -4.52 5.44 -3.14
C SER A 59 -4.97 6.72 -3.85
N LYS A 60 -6.12 6.68 -4.56
CA LYS A 60 -6.74 7.88 -5.16
C LYS A 60 -7.42 8.79 -4.15
N LYS A 61 -7.78 8.31 -2.96
CA LYS A 61 -8.28 9.18 -1.89
C LYS A 61 -7.10 9.94 -1.30
N LYS A 62 -6.94 11.21 -1.67
CA LYS A 62 -6.03 12.12 -0.96
C LYS A 62 -6.41 12.10 0.52
N LYS A 63 -5.54 11.54 1.37
CA LYS A 63 -5.65 11.72 2.83
C LYS A 63 -5.71 13.22 3.07
N LYS A 64 -6.86 13.72 3.53
CA LYS A 64 -6.95 15.10 3.99
C LYS A 64 -6.08 15.18 5.25
N PRO A 65 -5.20 16.19 5.38
CA PRO A 65 -4.50 16.40 6.63
C PRO A 65 -5.57 16.53 7.71
N VAL A 66 -5.44 15.74 8.78
CA VAL A 66 -6.42 15.78 9.85
C VAL A 66 -6.13 17.02 10.70
N ASN A 67 -6.56 18.16 10.18
CA ASN A 67 -6.55 19.41 10.90
C ASN A 67 -7.78 19.45 11.80
N GLY A 68 -7.62 18.89 13.00
CA GLY A 68 -8.45 19.22 14.16
C GLY A 68 -9.45 18.15 14.61
N ARG A 69 -9.42 17.89 15.94
CA ARG A 69 -10.45 17.25 16.77
C ARG A 69 -10.66 15.73 16.62
N TYR A 70 -9.61 14.94 16.84
CA TYR A 70 -9.78 13.58 17.40
C TYR A 70 -9.79 13.59 18.93
N THR A 71 -10.41 14.59 19.53
CA THR A 71 -10.74 14.54 20.95
C THR A 71 -12.08 13.81 21.05
N GLY A 72 -12.13 12.73 21.83
CA GLY A 72 -13.40 12.09 22.16
C GLY A 72 -14.33 13.13 22.77
N LYS A 73 -15.63 13.08 22.46
CA LYS A 73 -16.62 13.89 23.19
C LYS A 73 -16.94 13.13 24.47
N GLY A 74 -16.42 13.61 25.59
CA GLY A 74 -16.86 13.13 26.90
C GLY A 74 -18.30 13.51 27.18
N GLU A 75 -18.93 12.80 28.11
CA GLU A 75 -20.23 13.19 28.63
C GLU A 75 -20.09 14.44 29.50
N ARG A 76 -21.19 15.20 29.65
CA ARG A 76 -21.16 16.44 30.44
C ARG A 76 -20.82 16.13 31.89
N GLY A 77 -19.68 16.64 32.37
CA GLY A 77 -19.25 16.52 33.77
C GLY A 77 -18.22 15.43 34.05
N GLU A 78 -17.85 14.62 33.05
CA GLU A 78 -16.77 13.64 33.20
C GLU A 78 -15.39 14.30 33.06
N LEU A 79 -14.43 13.85 33.87
CA LEU A 79 -13.03 14.23 33.69
C LEU A 79 -12.39 13.40 32.56
N PRO A 80 -11.45 13.96 31.79
CA PRO A 80 -10.76 13.22 30.73
C PRO A 80 -9.94 12.06 31.30
N GLN A 81 -10.30 10.83 30.93
CA GLN A 81 -9.69 9.58 31.41
C GLN A 81 -8.53 9.08 30.52
N ALA A 82 -8.25 9.75 29.41
CA ALA A 82 -7.25 9.37 28.44
C ALA A 82 -6.27 10.50 28.13
N CYS A 83 -5.13 10.12 27.55
CA CYS A 83 -4.11 11.04 27.12
C CYS A 83 -3.84 10.86 25.63
N ARG A 84 -3.79 11.98 24.91
CA ARG A 84 -3.43 12.02 23.50
C ARG A 84 -2.01 12.54 23.36
N PHE A 85 -1.15 11.74 22.76
CA PHE A 85 0.19 12.14 22.34
C PHE A 85 0.16 12.45 20.85
N TYR A 86 0.65 13.63 20.45
CA TYR A 86 0.77 13.98 19.05
C TYR A 86 1.90 14.98 18.82
N GLY A 87 2.54 14.91 17.66
CA GLY A 87 3.65 15.77 17.30
C GLY A 87 4.55 15.11 16.27
N THR A 88 5.64 15.80 15.96
CA THR A 88 6.69 15.29 15.08
C THR A 88 8.01 15.43 15.82
N ILE A 89 8.77 14.34 15.89
CA ILE A 89 10.05 14.30 16.59
C ILE A 89 11.13 14.06 15.55
N GLU A 90 12.09 14.97 15.48
CA GLU A 90 13.29 14.78 14.68
C GLU A 90 14.27 13.86 15.42
N VAL A 91 14.63 12.77 14.75
CA VAL A 91 15.43 11.68 15.33
C VAL A 91 16.56 11.33 14.37
N ASN A 92 17.63 10.77 14.93
CA ASN A 92 18.72 10.22 14.14
C ASN A 92 18.23 8.96 13.39
N LYS A 93 18.81 8.71 12.20
CA LYS A 93 18.51 7.53 11.38
C LYS A 93 19.28 6.29 11.85
N VAL A 94 19.07 5.93 13.10
CA VAL A 94 19.69 4.80 13.79
C VAL A 94 18.61 4.08 14.59
N LYS A 95 18.90 2.84 15.00
CA LYS A 95 17.97 2.07 15.83
C LYS A 95 17.64 2.83 17.12
N ALA A 96 16.35 3.02 17.37
CA ALA A 96 15.88 3.68 18.57
C ALA A 96 14.53 3.10 19.02
N SER A 97 14.11 3.53 20.21
CA SER A 97 12.92 3.06 20.89
C SER A 97 12.18 4.23 21.54
N VAL A 98 10.87 4.30 21.32
CA VAL A 98 9.97 5.27 21.97
C VAL A 98 9.15 4.54 23.02
N HIS A 99 9.24 5.00 24.26
CA HIS A 99 8.60 4.37 25.40
C HIS A 99 7.48 5.27 25.89
N VAL A 100 6.27 4.73 26.00
CA VAL A 100 5.14 5.36 26.68
C VAL A 100 4.85 4.53 27.92
N THR A 101 5.26 5.04 29.08
CA THR A 101 5.18 4.31 30.35
C THR A 101 4.44 5.12 31.40
N ALA A 102 4.03 4.44 32.48
CA ALA A 102 3.52 5.11 33.66
C ALA A 102 4.69 5.70 34.48
N TYR A 103 4.44 6.80 35.19
CA TYR A 103 5.42 7.34 36.14
C TYR A 103 5.75 6.30 37.23
N GLY A 104 7.04 6.22 37.58
CA GLY A 104 7.55 5.27 38.58
C GLY A 104 7.64 3.82 38.12
N HIS A 105 7.40 3.55 36.83
CA HIS A 105 7.46 2.22 36.20
C HIS A 105 8.40 2.26 35.00
N GLY A 106 9.69 2.06 35.24
CA GLY A 106 10.78 2.05 34.25
C GLY A 106 11.62 3.31 34.24
N TYR A 107 10.98 4.46 34.40
CA TYR A 107 11.66 5.75 34.56
C TYR A 107 11.25 6.40 35.88
N GLY A 108 12.16 7.14 36.48
CA GLY A 108 11.92 7.83 37.76
C GLY A 108 10.67 8.73 37.72
N GLY A 109 10.05 8.89 38.87
CA GLY A 109 8.82 9.68 39.04
C GLY A 109 7.96 9.14 40.18
N GLN A 110 6.79 9.74 40.38
CA GLN A 110 5.84 9.27 41.38
C GLN A 110 5.25 7.92 40.97
N HIS A 111 5.37 6.93 41.85
CA HIS A 111 4.87 5.58 41.62
C HIS A 111 3.35 5.59 41.43
N VAL A 112 2.90 5.20 40.24
CA VAL A 112 1.48 5.00 39.93
C VAL A 112 1.06 3.60 40.44
N PRO A 113 -0.06 3.48 41.17
CA PRO A 113 -0.59 2.18 41.59
C PRO A 113 -0.93 1.28 40.40
N HIS A 114 -0.64 -0.01 40.54
CA HIS A 114 -0.74 -0.99 39.46
C HIS A 114 -2.18 -1.18 38.98
N GLU A 115 -3.16 -1.09 39.87
CA GLU A 115 -4.60 -1.27 39.58
C GLU A 115 -5.15 -0.18 38.65
N ARG A 116 -4.43 0.93 38.52
CA ARG A 116 -4.82 2.07 37.66
C ARG A 116 -4.12 2.06 36.31
N MET A 117 -3.31 1.04 36.01
CA MET A 117 -2.54 0.94 34.77
C MET A 117 -3.31 0.22 33.67
N ASN A 118 -3.85 1.01 32.76
CA ASN A 118 -4.49 0.52 31.55
C ASN A 118 -3.82 1.13 30.30
N PHE A 119 -3.03 0.30 29.61
CA PHE A 119 -2.32 0.65 28.37
C PHE A 119 -3.14 0.35 27.11
N THR A 120 -4.46 0.25 27.20
CA THR A 120 -5.34 0.27 26.04
C THR A 120 -5.12 1.57 25.25
N HIS A 121 -4.85 1.45 23.96
CA HIS A 121 -4.48 2.58 23.14
C HIS A 121 -4.97 2.43 21.70
N PHE A 122 -5.19 3.58 21.08
CA PHE A 122 -5.52 3.69 19.67
C PHE A 122 -4.43 4.52 18.99
N ILE A 123 -3.88 4.00 17.90
CA ILE A 123 -2.89 4.69 17.10
C ILE A 123 -3.63 5.35 15.95
N ASP A 124 -3.82 6.68 16.03
CA ASP A 124 -4.41 7.47 14.94
C ASP A 124 -3.51 7.38 13.70
N GLU A 125 -2.25 7.80 13.85
CA GLU A 125 -1.25 7.86 12.79
C GLU A 125 0.14 7.59 13.36
N PHE A 126 0.91 6.74 12.68
CA PHE A 126 2.33 6.54 12.98
C PHE A 126 3.12 6.44 11.67
N SER A 127 3.97 7.42 11.42
CA SER A 127 4.64 7.59 10.12
C SER A 127 6.07 8.10 10.24
N PHE A 128 6.89 7.80 9.23
CA PHE A 128 8.30 8.20 9.18
C PHE A 128 8.55 9.12 7.96
N GLY A 129 8.61 10.42 8.20
CA GLY A 129 8.86 11.41 7.14
C GLY A 129 7.59 11.86 6.42
N GLN A 130 7.72 12.22 5.15
CA GLN A 130 6.61 12.82 4.38
C GLN A 130 5.69 11.77 3.76
N LEU A 131 4.38 12.00 3.80
CA LEU A 131 3.39 11.11 3.16
C LEU A 131 3.41 11.26 1.62
N TYR A 132 3.22 10.14 0.91
CA TYR A 132 2.92 10.13 -0.53
C TYR A 132 1.64 9.31 -0.82
N PRO A 133 0.95 9.52 -1.95
CA PRO A 133 -0.41 9.03 -2.17
C PRO A 133 -0.62 7.50 -2.11
N SER A 134 0.42 6.71 -2.33
CA SER A 134 0.35 5.23 -2.25
C SER A 134 1.01 4.67 -0.99
N LEU A 135 1.37 5.51 -0.02
CA LEU A 135 1.92 5.08 1.26
C LEU A 135 0.79 4.60 2.19
N VAL A 136 0.88 3.35 2.62
CA VAL A 136 0.02 2.78 3.65
C VAL A 136 0.89 2.39 4.83
N ASN A 137 0.66 3.05 5.97
CA ASN A 137 1.36 2.71 7.21
C ASN A 137 0.60 1.60 7.94
N PRO A 138 1.28 0.52 8.39
CA PRO A 138 0.62 -0.58 9.06
C PRO A 138 -0.13 -0.21 10.36
N LEU A 139 0.45 0.68 11.19
CA LEU A 139 -0.11 1.03 12.50
C LEU A 139 -1.20 2.10 12.46
N ASP A 140 -1.43 2.76 11.33
CA ASP A 140 -2.49 3.76 11.22
C ASP A 140 -3.86 3.14 11.52
N GLU A 141 -4.65 3.85 12.32
CA GLU A 141 -6.01 3.44 12.73
C GLU A 141 -6.08 2.06 13.39
N THR A 142 -5.09 1.71 14.22
CA THR A 142 -5.05 0.42 14.95
C THR A 142 -5.44 0.59 16.42
N LEU A 143 -6.25 -0.35 16.92
CA LEU A 143 -6.69 -0.40 18.32
C LEU A 143 -6.07 -1.62 19.00
N MET A 144 -5.43 -1.41 20.15
CA MET A 144 -5.00 -2.48 21.04
C MET A 144 -5.65 -2.32 22.40
N VAL A 145 -6.28 -3.40 22.85
CA VAL A 145 -6.99 -3.46 24.15
C VAL A 145 -6.13 -4.23 25.15
N ALA A 146 -5.93 -3.63 26.32
CA ALA A 146 -5.32 -4.29 27.47
C ALA A 146 -6.41 -5.08 28.20
N ASP A 147 -6.24 -6.40 28.28
CA ASP A 147 -7.23 -7.29 28.93
C ASP A 147 -7.08 -7.31 30.45
N ARG A 148 -5.88 -6.96 30.93
CA ARG A 148 -5.48 -6.90 32.33
C ARG A 148 -4.71 -5.61 32.60
N GLU A 149 -4.55 -5.30 33.87
CA GLU A 149 -3.61 -4.28 34.33
C GLU A 149 -2.16 -4.70 34.02
N MET A 150 -1.23 -3.76 34.02
CA MET A 150 0.22 -4.02 33.82
C MET A 150 0.57 -4.77 32.52
N MET A 151 -0.23 -4.60 31.46
CA MET A 151 0.11 -5.15 30.14
C MET A 151 1.18 -4.31 29.45
N SER A 152 2.09 -4.98 28.76
CA SER A 152 3.10 -4.37 27.88
C SER A 152 2.79 -4.67 26.41
N PHE A 153 2.90 -3.64 25.57
CA PHE A 153 2.72 -3.71 24.13
C PHE A 153 4.01 -3.30 23.44
N THR A 154 4.60 -4.20 22.66
CA THR A 154 5.84 -3.93 21.93
C THR A 154 5.59 -4.00 20.43
N TYR A 155 5.88 -2.90 19.74
CA TYR A 155 5.86 -2.78 18.29
C TYR A 155 7.29 -2.77 17.77
N GLN A 156 7.68 -3.86 17.12
CA GLN A 156 8.97 -3.97 16.46
C GLN A 156 8.80 -3.55 15.00
N MET A 157 9.40 -2.44 14.62
CA MET A 157 9.28 -1.83 13.30
C MET A 157 10.60 -1.90 12.54
N ASN A 158 10.52 -2.27 11.27
CA ASN A 158 11.64 -2.23 10.35
C ASN A 158 11.38 -1.14 9.32
N VAL A 159 12.19 -0.09 9.34
CA VAL A 159 12.02 1.13 8.54
C VAL A 159 12.91 1.04 7.30
N VAL A 160 12.29 1.17 6.14
CA VAL A 160 12.95 1.10 4.84
C VAL A 160 12.96 2.49 4.19
N PRO A 161 14.13 3.12 4.02
CA PRO A 161 14.26 4.35 3.26
C PRO A 161 13.69 4.21 1.85
N THR A 162 12.78 5.10 1.49
CA THR A 162 12.06 5.06 0.22
C THR A 162 12.17 6.41 -0.50
N THR A 163 12.54 6.36 -1.77
CA THR A 163 12.44 7.53 -2.65
C THR A 163 11.27 7.35 -3.59
N TYR A 164 10.30 8.25 -3.50
CA TYR A 164 9.22 8.35 -4.46
C TYR A 164 9.59 9.33 -5.58
N THR A 165 9.30 8.97 -6.82
CA THR A 165 9.41 9.83 -8.00
C THR A 165 8.06 9.86 -8.70
N GLY A 166 7.42 11.02 -8.69
CA GLY A 166 6.14 11.22 -9.35
C GLY A 166 6.25 11.21 -10.87
N ILE A 167 5.09 11.29 -11.53
CA ILE A 167 4.94 11.00 -12.96
C ILE A 167 5.75 11.95 -13.84
N ASN A 168 5.93 13.20 -13.40
CA ASN A 168 6.62 14.20 -14.20
C ASN A 168 8.15 14.07 -14.10
N GLY A 169 8.65 13.17 -13.24
CA GLY A 169 10.05 12.74 -13.18
C GLY A 169 11.07 13.82 -12.82
N GLY A 170 10.63 15.05 -12.54
CA GLY A 170 11.50 16.16 -12.19
C GLY A 170 12.00 16.07 -10.75
N LYS A 171 13.14 16.70 -10.45
CA LYS A 171 13.71 16.77 -9.09
C LYS A 171 12.75 17.36 -8.05
N ARG A 172 11.78 18.18 -8.45
CA ARG A 172 10.73 18.75 -7.58
C ARG A 172 9.62 17.75 -7.22
N ASP A 173 9.51 16.66 -7.96
CA ASP A 173 8.51 15.59 -7.78
C ASP A 173 9.15 14.34 -7.12
N MET A 174 10.36 14.51 -6.58
CA MET A 174 11.08 13.48 -5.83
C MET A 174 10.90 13.72 -4.34
N ILE A 175 10.35 12.74 -3.63
CA ILE A 175 10.10 12.78 -2.19
C ILE A 175 10.96 11.69 -1.54
N VAL A 176 11.80 12.08 -0.58
CA VAL A 176 12.53 11.14 0.26
C VAL A 176 11.72 10.91 1.53
N THR A 177 11.31 9.67 1.74
CA THR A 177 10.43 9.25 2.82
C THR A 177 10.82 7.85 3.29
N ASN A 178 10.03 7.23 4.15
CA ASN A 178 10.27 5.88 4.60
C ASN A 178 8.96 5.08 4.62
N GLN A 179 9.10 3.79 4.38
CA GLN A 179 8.06 2.79 4.62
C GLN A 179 8.47 1.96 5.84
N TYR A 180 7.53 1.26 6.46
CA TYR A 180 7.89 0.32 7.51
C TYR A 180 6.97 -0.88 7.56
N ALA A 181 7.52 -2.00 8.03
CA ALA A 181 6.78 -3.17 8.45
C ALA A 181 6.74 -3.22 9.98
N VAL A 182 5.72 -3.85 10.56
CA VAL A 182 5.56 -3.95 12.01
C VAL A 182 5.20 -5.35 12.46
N ASN A 183 5.85 -5.81 13.52
CA ASN A 183 5.46 -6.97 14.30
C ASN A 183 4.98 -6.49 15.68
N THR A 184 3.85 -7.01 16.14
CA THR A 184 3.24 -6.63 17.42
C THR A 184 3.34 -7.77 18.40
N TYR A 185 3.82 -7.47 19.61
CA TYR A 185 3.89 -8.39 20.74
C TYR A 185 3.09 -7.82 21.91
N LYS A 186 2.34 -8.66 22.59
CA LYS A 186 1.57 -8.33 23.80
C LYS A 186 1.99 -9.31 24.89
N SER A 187 2.38 -8.78 26.05
CA SER A 187 2.79 -9.58 27.19
C SER A 187 2.19 -9.03 28.48
N GLU A 188 1.79 -9.91 29.37
CA GLU A 188 1.48 -9.57 30.76
C GLU A 188 2.77 -9.51 31.55
N ILE A 189 2.98 -8.44 32.30
CA ILE A 189 4.14 -8.31 33.17
C ILE A 189 3.80 -9.00 34.50
N VAL A 190 4.43 -10.16 34.74
CA VAL A 190 4.29 -10.93 35.97
C VAL A 190 5.46 -10.69 36.93
N ASP A 191 6.63 -10.31 36.40
CA ASP A 191 7.84 -10.02 37.16
C ASP A 191 8.13 -8.51 37.28
N ASP A 192 8.56 -8.07 38.46
CA ASP A 192 8.97 -6.68 38.77
C ASP A 192 10.15 -6.16 37.93
N SER A 193 10.83 -7.03 37.16
CA SER A 193 11.98 -6.65 36.33
C SER A 193 11.58 -6.01 35.00
N ALA A 194 10.36 -6.27 34.53
CA ALA A 194 9.83 -5.71 33.30
C ALA A 194 8.84 -4.60 33.63
N HIS A 195 8.82 -3.56 32.79
CA HIS A 195 7.98 -2.39 33.04
C HIS A 195 6.76 -2.41 32.12
N PRO A 196 5.56 -2.14 32.63
CA PRO A 196 4.37 -2.08 31.80
C PRO A 196 4.35 -0.77 31.00
N GLY A 197 3.93 -0.86 29.74
CA GLY A 197 4.00 0.28 28.84
C GLY A 197 3.74 -0.06 27.38
N ILE A 198 3.90 0.94 26.54
CA ILE A 198 3.83 0.82 25.08
C ILE A 198 5.20 1.18 24.52
N TYR A 199 5.78 0.26 23.77
CA TYR A 199 7.15 0.33 23.27
C TYR A 199 7.14 0.32 21.75
N PHE A 200 7.69 1.36 21.13
CA PHE A 200 7.86 1.48 19.68
C PHE A 200 9.34 1.37 19.36
N ASN A 201 9.80 0.17 19.04
CA ASN A 201 11.18 -0.11 18.68
C ASN A 201 11.31 -0.05 17.16
N TYR A 202 12.11 0.85 16.63
CA TYR A 202 12.37 0.90 15.19
C TYR A 202 13.83 0.64 14.87
N ASP A 203 14.06 -0.08 13.78
CA ASP A 203 15.37 -0.33 13.19
C ASP A 203 15.37 0.13 11.73
N VAL A 204 16.48 0.68 11.26
CA VAL A 204 16.59 1.16 9.87
C VAL A 204 17.24 0.07 9.04
N GLU A 205 16.54 -0.40 8.02
CA GLU A 205 17.08 -1.43 7.14
C GLU A 205 18.15 -0.86 6.20
N PRO A 206 19.20 -1.65 5.88
CA PRO A 206 20.28 -1.22 5.00
C PRO A 206 19.91 -1.24 3.50
N ILE A 207 18.63 -1.45 3.18
CA ILE A 207 18.10 -1.45 1.81
C ILE A 207 17.27 -0.20 1.56
N ALA A 208 17.27 0.29 0.31
CA ALA A 208 16.48 1.45 -0.08
C ALA A 208 15.57 1.11 -1.26
N VAL A 209 14.32 1.55 -1.19
CA VAL A 209 13.31 1.31 -2.22
C VAL A 209 13.14 2.57 -3.08
N ARG A 210 13.04 2.39 -4.39
CA ARG A 210 12.73 3.48 -5.33
C ARG A 210 11.40 3.21 -6.00
N VAL A 211 10.39 4.02 -5.69
CA VAL A 211 9.07 3.95 -6.29
C VAL A 211 9.00 5.00 -7.40
N LYS A 212 8.78 4.56 -8.64
CA LYS A 212 8.58 5.44 -9.79
C LYS A 212 7.16 5.31 -10.30
N GLU A 213 6.43 6.40 -10.26
CA GLU A 213 5.10 6.46 -10.85
C GLU A 213 5.25 6.64 -12.38
N VAL A 214 4.75 5.68 -13.14
CA VAL A 214 4.78 5.72 -14.61
C VAL A 214 3.36 5.74 -15.16
N ARG A 215 3.08 6.66 -16.09
CA ARG A 215 1.84 6.62 -16.87
C ARG A 215 1.95 5.53 -17.94
N VAL A 216 0.83 4.84 -18.17
CA VAL A 216 0.72 3.93 -19.30
C VAL A 216 0.77 4.76 -20.59
N PRO A 217 1.70 4.47 -21.52
CA PRO A 217 1.79 5.24 -22.75
C PRO A 217 0.57 4.95 -23.64
N ILE A 218 0.15 5.94 -24.43
CA ILE A 218 -0.97 5.83 -25.38
C ILE A 218 -0.72 4.71 -26.40
N SER A 219 0.53 4.39 -26.69
CA SER A 219 0.90 3.25 -27.54
C SER A 219 0.30 1.92 -27.04
N LYS A 220 0.28 1.66 -25.72
CA LYS A 220 -0.36 0.45 -25.18
C LYS A 220 -1.88 0.45 -25.40
N PHE A 221 -2.52 1.61 -25.44
CA PHE A 221 -3.94 1.72 -25.78
C PHE A 221 -4.18 1.37 -27.25
N ILE A 222 -3.35 1.88 -28.16
CA ILE A 222 -3.45 1.58 -29.60
C ILE A 222 -3.24 0.09 -29.85
N VAL A 223 -2.21 -0.51 -29.24
CA VAL A 223 -1.96 -1.96 -29.37
C VAL A 223 -3.19 -2.76 -28.92
N ARG A 224 -3.80 -2.40 -27.78
CA ARG A 224 -5.02 -3.05 -27.30
C ARG A 224 -6.20 -2.87 -28.26
N LEU A 225 -6.38 -1.68 -28.83
CA LEU A 225 -7.43 -1.40 -29.80
C LEU A 225 -7.27 -2.28 -31.05
N CYS A 226 -6.05 -2.35 -31.60
CA CYS A 226 -5.74 -3.21 -32.73
C CYS A 226 -5.98 -4.69 -32.41
N SER A 227 -5.61 -5.16 -31.21
CA SER A 227 -5.89 -6.53 -30.78
C SER A 227 -7.39 -6.85 -30.74
N VAL A 228 -8.24 -5.91 -30.29
CA VAL A 228 -9.69 -6.10 -30.26
C VAL A 228 -10.27 -6.15 -31.67
N VAL A 229 -9.85 -5.25 -32.56
CA VAL A 229 -10.32 -5.23 -33.96
C VAL A 229 -9.87 -6.49 -34.71
N GLY A 230 -8.58 -6.85 -34.60
CA GLY A 230 -8.05 -8.07 -35.22
C GLY A 230 -8.74 -9.33 -34.71
N GLY A 231 -9.00 -9.41 -33.40
CA GLY A 231 -9.77 -10.50 -32.80
C GLY A 231 -11.19 -10.60 -33.35
N ALA A 232 -11.88 -9.47 -33.55
CA ALA A 232 -13.22 -9.45 -34.12
C ALA A 232 -13.26 -9.99 -35.56
N PHE A 233 -12.31 -9.60 -36.42
CA PHE A 233 -12.21 -10.11 -37.79
C PHE A 233 -11.95 -11.63 -37.84
N VAL A 234 -11.04 -12.13 -37.00
CA VAL A 234 -10.75 -13.57 -36.91
C VAL A 234 -11.98 -14.35 -36.43
N MET A 235 -12.70 -13.85 -35.43
CA MET A 235 -13.90 -14.50 -34.91
C MET A 235 -15.02 -14.58 -35.95
N ILE A 236 -15.21 -13.54 -36.78
CA ILE A 236 -16.20 -13.54 -37.87
C ILE A 236 -15.84 -14.59 -38.93
N GLY A 237 -14.57 -14.65 -39.35
CA GLY A 237 -14.09 -15.65 -40.31
C GLY A 237 -14.18 -17.09 -39.78
N PHE A 238 -13.85 -17.29 -38.51
CA PHE A 238 -13.99 -18.59 -37.85
C PHE A 238 -15.46 -19.02 -37.74
N LEU A 239 -16.35 -18.12 -37.31
CA LEU A 239 -17.77 -18.42 -37.15
C LEU A 239 -18.45 -18.77 -38.48
N SER A 240 -18.15 -18.02 -39.55
CA SER A 240 -18.69 -18.32 -40.89
C SER A 240 -18.20 -19.68 -41.43
N THR A 241 -16.93 -20.01 -41.21
CA THR A 241 -16.37 -21.33 -41.56
C THR A 241 -16.97 -22.46 -40.72
N LEU A 242 -17.23 -22.21 -39.43
CA LEU A 242 -17.85 -23.18 -38.54
C LEU A 242 -19.31 -23.45 -38.92
N ILE A 243 -20.08 -22.40 -39.23
CA ILE A 243 -21.48 -22.52 -39.66
C ILE A 243 -21.58 -23.30 -40.97
N THR A 244 -20.76 -22.95 -41.96
CA THR A 244 -20.76 -23.66 -43.26
C THR A 244 -20.37 -25.13 -43.10
N ARG A 245 -19.39 -25.45 -42.24
CA ARG A 245 -19.05 -26.86 -41.93
C ARG A 245 -20.16 -27.59 -41.18
N LEU A 246 -20.80 -26.97 -40.20
CA LEU A 246 -21.93 -27.56 -39.48
C LEU A 246 -23.15 -27.78 -40.39
N MET A 247 -23.46 -26.82 -41.27
CA MET A 247 -24.51 -26.98 -42.28
C MET A 247 -24.19 -28.12 -43.25
N SER A 248 -22.94 -28.24 -43.71
CA SER A 248 -22.52 -29.37 -44.55
C SER A 248 -22.58 -30.72 -43.83
N HIS A 249 -22.39 -30.76 -42.51
CA HIS A 249 -22.43 -31.98 -41.71
C HIS A 249 -23.86 -32.39 -41.32
N MET A 250 -24.80 -31.45 -41.18
CA MET A 250 -26.21 -31.72 -40.84
C MET A 250 -27.10 -32.06 -42.06
N GLY A 251 -26.55 -32.13 -43.27
CA GLY A 251 -27.24 -32.69 -44.44
C GLY A 251 -28.45 -31.89 -44.95
N ILE A 252 -28.50 -30.57 -44.71
CA ILE A 252 -29.57 -29.70 -45.22
C ILE A 252 -29.04 -29.00 -46.48
N PHE A 253 -29.46 -29.51 -47.66
CA PHE A 253 -29.04 -29.18 -49.05
C PHE A 253 -27.60 -29.60 -49.39
N GLY A 254 -27.34 -30.55 -50.29
CA GLY A 254 -27.91 -30.68 -51.64
C GLY A 254 -27.01 -29.90 -52.60
N ASP A 255 -26.17 -30.61 -53.36
CA ASP A 255 -25.29 -30.08 -54.41
C ASP A 255 -25.92 -28.90 -55.17
N LYS A 256 -25.39 -27.69 -54.95
CA LYS A 256 -25.35 -26.58 -55.92
C LYS A 256 -24.58 -25.38 -55.34
N TYR A 257 -23.26 -25.53 -55.30
CA TYR A 257 -22.35 -24.41 -55.53
C TYR A 257 -21.13 -24.89 -56.32
N SER A 258 -21.41 -25.52 -57.46
CA SER A 258 -20.46 -25.62 -58.57
C SER A 258 -20.98 -24.73 -59.70
N SER A 259 -20.06 -23.98 -60.31
CA SER A 259 -20.29 -23.00 -61.40
C SER A 259 -20.82 -21.63 -60.94
N VAL A 260 -19.92 -20.66 -60.79
CA VAL A 260 -19.54 -19.75 -61.88
C VAL A 260 -18.15 -19.17 -61.61
N ARG A 261 -17.35 -19.14 -62.69
CA ARG A 261 -16.01 -18.55 -62.88
C ARG A 261 -14.79 -19.39 -62.49
N GLY A 262 -14.48 -20.34 -63.36
CA GLY A 262 -13.16 -20.35 -64.00
C GLY A 262 -13.29 -19.87 -65.45
N VAL A 263 -12.56 -18.83 -65.84
CA VAL A 263 -12.15 -18.54 -67.23
C VAL A 263 -10.73 -18.00 -67.15
N GLY A 264 -9.80 -18.66 -67.85
CA GLY A 264 -8.38 -18.29 -67.88
C GLY A 264 -7.97 -17.47 -69.11
N SER A 265 -6.67 -17.14 -69.10
CA SER A 265 -5.79 -16.68 -70.19
C SER A 265 -5.91 -15.22 -70.70
N ASP A 266 -4.78 -14.53 -70.49
CA ASP A 266 -4.10 -13.52 -71.32
C ASP A 266 -4.84 -12.33 -71.96
N GLY A 267 -4.24 -11.15 -71.76
CA GLY A 267 -4.20 -10.11 -72.79
C GLY A 267 -4.83 -8.76 -72.42
N ARG A 268 -4.01 -7.89 -71.83
CA ARG A 268 -4.00 -6.41 -71.97
C ARG A 268 -5.31 -5.64 -71.73
N GLY A 269 -5.28 -4.75 -70.72
CA GLY A 269 -5.86 -3.41 -70.86
C GLY A 269 -6.54 -2.83 -69.63
N ALA A 270 -5.88 -1.83 -69.04
CA ALA A 270 -6.38 -0.79 -68.13
C ALA A 270 -6.63 -1.20 -66.66
N LEU A 271 -5.64 -1.00 -65.77
CA LEU A 271 -5.34 0.25 -65.02
C LEU A 271 -6.22 0.44 -63.77
N GLY A 272 -5.57 0.32 -62.61
CA GLY A 272 -5.73 1.33 -61.56
C GLY A 272 -6.12 0.80 -60.17
N ILE A 273 -5.21 0.99 -59.23
CA ILE A 273 -5.46 1.22 -57.79
C ILE A 273 -5.53 -0.07 -56.95
N LEU A 274 -4.38 -0.70 -56.76
CA LEU A 274 -3.61 -0.71 -55.50
C LEU A 274 -2.50 -1.75 -55.67
N ASP A 275 -1.37 -1.24 -56.14
CA ASP A 275 -0.09 -1.95 -56.11
C ASP A 275 0.45 -1.90 -54.67
N MET A 276 0.56 -3.07 -54.05
CA MET A 276 1.52 -3.37 -52.98
C MET A 276 1.94 -4.82 -53.14
N SER A 277 2.62 -5.15 -54.23
CA SER A 277 3.46 -6.34 -54.30
C SER A 277 4.79 -6.08 -53.60
N GLU A 278 4.89 -6.41 -52.32
CA GLU A 278 6.13 -6.88 -51.67
C GLU A 278 5.80 -7.41 -50.27
N ALA A 279 5.16 -8.59 -50.22
CA ALA A 279 5.13 -9.42 -49.02
C ALA A 279 6.28 -10.43 -49.10
N THR A 280 7.52 -9.93 -49.02
CA THR A 280 8.71 -10.77 -48.88
C THR A 280 8.95 -11.03 -47.40
N LYS A 281 8.96 -12.31 -47.03
CA LYS A 281 9.52 -12.88 -45.79
C LYS A 281 8.92 -12.42 -44.45
N ALA A 282 8.05 -13.27 -43.90
CA ALA A 282 7.98 -13.44 -42.46
C ALA A 282 9.16 -14.34 -42.03
N ASP A 283 10.24 -13.73 -41.54
CA ASP A 283 11.26 -14.47 -40.81
C ASP A 283 10.72 -14.80 -39.40
N VAL A 284 10.57 -16.09 -39.14
CA VAL A 284 10.33 -16.65 -37.81
C VAL A 284 11.60 -16.42 -36.98
N MET A 285 11.58 -15.47 -36.04
CA MET A 285 12.64 -15.34 -35.04
C MET A 285 12.54 -16.48 -34.04
N VAL A 286 13.44 -17.46 -34.17
CA VAL A 286 13.79 -18.42 -33.12
C VAL A 286 14.77 -17.73 -32.15
N PRO A 287 14.58 -17.83 -30.83
CA PRO A 287 15.45 -17.17 -29.86
C PRO A 287 16.70 -18.01 -29.63
N ASP A 288 17.76 -17.78 -30.38
CA ASP A 288 19.10 -18.29 -30.05
C ASP A 288 20.18 -17.42 -30.68
N GLN A 289 20.43 -16.24 -30.12
CA GLN A 289 21.69 -15.48 -30.18
C GLN A 289 21.61 -14.33 -29.16
N LEU A 290 21.75 -14.61 -27.86
CA LEU A 290 21.94 -13.57 -26.83
C LEU A 290 23.23 -13.73 -26.02
N PHE A 291 24.13 -14.64 -26.41
CA PHE A 291 25.43 -14.81 -25.76
C PHE A 291 26.54 -15.16 -26.77
N ASN A 292 27.70 -14.51 -26.60
CA ASN A 292 28.94 -14.45 -27.42
C ASN A 292 28.90 -13.45 -28.59
N GLU A 293 29.82 -12.49 -28.77
CA GLU A 293 31.20 -12.28 -28.28
C GLU A 293 31.50 -10.76 -28.24
N LYS A 294 32.06 -10.23 -27.14
CA LYS A 294 33.46 -9.79 -26.96
C LYS A 294 33.96 -8.56 -27.76
N SER A 295 34.52 -7.64 -26.97
CA SER A 295 35.67 -6.76 -27.22
C SER A 295 35.77 -5.95 -28.51
N ASN A 296 35.65 -4.63 -28.34
CA ASN A 296 36.82 -3.76 -28.38
C ASN A 296 36.65 -2.62 -27.37
#